data_AF-A0A0H1B9D8-F1
#
_entry.id   AF-A0A0H1B9D8-F1
#
_cell.length_a   1.000
_cell.length_b   1.000
_cell.length_c   1.000
_cell.angle_alpha   90.00
_cell.angle_beta   90.00
_cell.angle_gamma   90.00
#
_symmetry.space_group_name_H-M   'P 1'
#
loop_
_entity.id
_entity.type
_entity.pdbx_description
1 polymer ?
#
loop_
_entity_poly.entity_id
_entity_poly.type
_entity_poly.pdbx_seq_one_letter_code
_entity_poly.pdbx_strand_id
1 'polypeptide(L)'
;MVAVALCQLILLGLASGQVVQRPLLRTVKELYPKFDPVLPPPQKYSLSKWTTAEIDRAHPSDGMWSDTLYNLESVHYCKDGFSVYNVTFIDCPEPWLVGHCAKGDTSKEDTFNLLGRLPSSARGVISDLLHVAMRPNHSMRFVTGHSAIFGGSPSSIEGFKMMLTAIWIGSPGIPEDKFAEAVAADSCVADERAVEELGSGKYAAALEGGLAVAAYLKLVKTPPLDASCMSTQLNFLKTYLDARWDAPGQCPNKVAPKLVRHKSVLFPDGMGVLDVDPVPSPSAEVSQWEKSEGYPEPCWQMAQEPKVPGGEELLCAIDDLSVYNVTYSDCPDQDPWPICRCNDSRMSLDSTVAKLGRLTAGLRSYVRLFFALHSDDFDVAGPIIEPDFFLSFGVPPDSNLIYWATHIVNDGFWNNETWKNAVWEDTCWPSPIFDTEHPEFEVFGDAGVAYLYDSSGKSLLERGYDVSCMSHGLRVLTAYAGSHYKQNSKCFERKPNFPIVHPEDNLRPAQPAVLGDLTRMLSRRPPVWMEVTKLNES
;
A
#
# COMPACT_ATOMS: atom_id res chain seq x y z
N MET A 1 36.91 -35.98 -14.00
CA MET A 1 36.30 -34.89 -13.20
C MET A 1 35.68 -33.80 -14.07
N VAL A 2 36.31 -33.36 -15.17
CA VAL A 2 35.76 -32.31 -16.07
C VAL A 2 34.40 -32.67 -16.70
N ALA A 3 34.19 -33.92 -17.11
CA ALA A 3 32.92 -34.35 -17.72
C ALA A 3 31.73 -34.36 -16.74
N VAL A 4 31.97 -34.63 -15.45
CA VAL A 4 30.92 -34.63 -14.42
C VAL A 4 30.51 -33.20 -14.06
N ALA A 5 31.47 -32.28 -13.96
CA ALA A 5 31.19 -30.86 -13.74
C ALA A 5 30.45 -30.22 -14.92
N LEU A 6 30.77 -30.59 -16.16
CA LEU A 6 30.06 -30.10 -17.35
C LEU A 6 28.62 -30.63 -17.42
N CYS A 7 28.40 -31.90 -17.07
CA CYS A 7 27.05 -32.48 -16.97
C CYS A 7 26.22 -31.81 -15.86
N GLN A 8 26.82 -31.51 -14.72
CA GLN A 8 26.15 -30.79 -13.63
C GLN A 8 25.81 -29.34 -14.01
N LEU A 9 26.70 -28.64 -14.73
CA LEU A 9 26.44 -27.29 -15.24
C LEU A 9 25.37 -27.25 -16.34
N ILE A 10 25.33 -28.25 -17.23
CA ILE A 10 24.29 -28.37 -18.26
C ILE A 10 22.94 -28.75 -17.61
N LEU A 11 22.93 -29.62 -16.60
CA LEU A 11 21.73 -29.95 -15.84
C LEU A 11 21.24 -28.78 -14.97
N LEU A 12 22.14 -27.96 -14.42
CA LEU A 12 21.80 -26.71 -13.73
C LEU A 12 21.28 -25.63 -14.69
N GLY A 13 21.87 -25.51 -15.88
CA GLY A 13 21.40 -24.60 -16.94
C GLY A 13 20.08 -25.03 -17.59
N LEU A 14 19.74 -26.32 -17.56
CA LEU A 14 18.42 -26.84 -17.95
C LEU A 14 17.39 -26.71 -16.81
N ALA A 15 17.82 -26.75 -15.55
CA ALA A 15 16.97 -26.52 -14.38
C ALA A 15 16.58 -25.04 -14.20
N SER A 16 17.33 -24.11 -14.81
CA SER A 16 16.97 -22.69 -14.87
C SER A 16 16.13 -22.32 -16.10
N GLY A 17 15.78 -23.29 -16.95
CA GLY A 17 14.83 -23.07 -18.03
C GLY A 17 13.46 -22.81 -17.42
N GLN A 18 13.06 -21.54 -17.29
CA GLN A 18 11.71 -21.17 -16.91
C GLN A 18 10.73 -21.94 -17.81
N VAL A 19 9.96 -22.85 -17.22
CA VAL A 19 8.91 -23.56 -17.94
C VAL A 19 7.94 -22.49 -18.40
N VAL A 20 7.89 -22.25 -19.71
CA VAL A 20 6.96 -21.29 -20.29
C VAL A 20 5.55 -21.83 -20.06
N GLN A 21 4.84 -21.19 -19.13
CA GLN A 21 3.49 -21.59 -18.78
C GLN A 21 2.53 -21.32 -19.93
N ARG A 22 1.70 -22.32 -20.25
CA ARG A 22 0.64 -22.17 -21.26
C ARG A 22 -0.69 -21.80 -20.59
N PRO A 23 -1.58 -21.09 -21.27
CA PRO A 23 -2.91 -20.86 -20.74
C PRO A 23 -3.77 -22.15 -20.88
N LEU A 24 -4.49 -22.53 -19.83
CA LEU A 24 -5.48 -23.62 -19.84
C LEU A 24 -6.73 -23.21 -20.63
N LEU A 25 -7.21 -21.98 -20.38
CA LEU A 25 -8.33 -21.35 -21.07
C LEU A 25 -7.87 -20.08 -21.75
N ARG A 26 -8.62 -19.60 -22.74
CA ARG A 26 -8.41 -18.24 -23.24
C ARG A 26 -8.69 -17.22 -22.14
N THR A 27 -9.81 -17.39 -21.44
CA THR A 27 -10.15 -16.59 -20.26
C THR A 27 -10.97 -17.41 -19.27
N VAL A 28 -10.69 -17.27 -17.97
CA VAL A 28 -11.52 -17.89 -16.92
C VAL A 28 -12.95 -17.34 -16.88
N LYS A 29 -13.21 -16.20 -17.54
CA LYS A 29 -14.57 -15.63 -17.68
C LYS A 29 -15.54 -16.58 -18.40
N GLU A 30 -15.03 -17.53 -19.19
CA GLU A 30 -15.84 -18.58 -19.83
C GLU A 30 -16.51 -19.52 -18.82
N LEU A 31 -15.94 -19.65 -17.61
CA LEU A 31 -16.49 -20.48 -16.53
C LEU A 31 -17.64 -19.80 -15.79
N TYR A 32 -17.68 -18.47 -15.79
CA TYR A 32 -18.60 -17.68 -14.97
C TYR A 32 -20.09 -17.98 -15.17
N PRO A 33 -20.62 -18.07 -16.40
CA PRO A 33 -22.02 -18.44 -16.62
C PRO A 33 -22.38 -19.84 -16.09
N LYS A 34 -21.39 -20.70 -15.82
CA LYS A 34 -21.61 -22.06 -15.31
C LYS A 34 -21.73 -22.12 -13.79
N PHE A 35 -21.30 -21.08 -13.07
CA PHE A 35 -21.44 -21.03 -11.61
C PHE A 35 -22.87 -20.70 -11.17
N ASP A 36 -23.57 -19.82 -11.89
CA ASP A 36 -24.92 -19.38 -11.52
C ASP A 36 -25.89 -20.54 -11.21
N PRO A 37 -26.03 -21.59 -12.06
CA PRO A 37 -26.96 -22.69 -11.78
C PRO A 37 -26.50 -23.64 -10.65
N VAL A 38 -25.24 -23.58 -10.22
CA VAL A 38 -24.69 -24.46 -9.17
C VAL A 38 -24.55 -23.77 -7.82
N LEU A 39 -24.62 -22.43 -7.78
CA LEU A 39 -24.66 -21.70 -6.53
C LEU A 39 -26.00 -21.92 -5.81
N PRO A 40 -26.01 -22.07 -4.48
CA PRO A 40 -27.22 -22.12 -3.68
C PRO A 40 -28.17 -20.94 -3.97
N PRO A 41 -29.49 -21.11 -3.75
CA PRO A 41 -30.39 -19.98 -3.66
C PRO A 41 -29.99 -19.07 -2.48
N PRO A 42 -30.30 -17.77 -2.53
CA PRO A 42 -30.02 -16.86 -1.43
C PRO A 42 -30.59 -17.36 -0.10
N GLN A 43 -29.76 -17.41 0.94
CA GLN A 43 -30.19 -17.75 2.29
C GLN A 43 -31.13 -16.67 2.86
N LYS A 44 -32.05 -17.10 3.72
CA LYS A 44 -32.89 -16.17 4.50
C LYS A 44 -32.02 -15.40 5.50
N TYR A 45 -32.38 -14.14 5.73
CA TYR A 45 -31.68 -13.26 6.66
C TYR A 45 -32.66 -12.41 7.48
N SER A 46 -32.17 -11.92 8.62
CA SER A 46 -32.70 -10.76 9.33
C SER A 46 -31.75 -9.57 9.13
N LEU A 47 -32.26 -8.36 9.31
CA LEU A 47 -31.44 -7.15 9.23
C LEU A 47 -31.78 -6.17 10.36
N SER A 48 -30.78 -5.41 10.78
CA SER A 48 -30.97 -4.16 11.52
C SER A 48 -30.23 -3.03 10.80
N LYS A 49 -30.91 -1.90 10.63
CA LYS A 49 -30.34 -0.72 9.98
C LYS A 49 -29.65 0.14 11.03
N TRP A 50 -28.45 0.62 10.74
CA TRP A 50 -27.74 1.58 11.57
C TRP A 50 -28.39 2.96 11.46
N THR A 51 -28.40 3.68 12.57
CA THR A 51 -28.75 5.10 12.65
C THR A 51 -27.62 5.97 12.08
N THR A 52 -27.94 7.21 11.69
CA THR A 52 -26.92 8.18 11.24
C THR A 52 -25.83 8.37 12.28
N ALA A 53 -26.19 8.42 13.57
CA ALA A 53 -25.23 8.56 14.66
C ALA A 53 -24.34 7.32 14.85
N GLU A 54 -24.77 6.12 14.47
CA GLU A 54 -23.91 4.93 14.46
C GLU A 54 -22.92 4.97 13.30
N ILE A 55 -23.37 5.37 12.11
CA ILE A 55 -22.53 5.53 10.91
C ILE A 55 -21.44 6.59 11.15
N ASP A 56 -21.81 7.75 11.71
CA ASP A 56 -20.86 8.83 11.98
C ASP A 56 -19.86 8.48 13.11
N ARG A 57 -20.21 7.53 13.98
CA ARG A 57 -19.31 7.05 15.04
C ARG A 57 -18.34 5.99 14.54
N ALA A 58 -18.71 5.22 13.52
CA ALA A 58 -17.95 4.05 13.10
C ALA A 58 -18.32 3.64 11.67
N HIS A 59 -17.32 3.34 10.84
CA HIS A 59 -17.48 2.56 9.60
C HIS A 59 -16.22 1.71 9.38
N PRO A 60 -16.23 0.70 8.49
CA PRO A 60 -15.02 -0.02 8.13
C PRO A 60 -13.89 0.92 7.69
N SER A 61 -12.65 0.58 8.03
CA SER A 61 -11.45 1.41 7.79
C SER A 61 -11.06 1.58 6.32
N ASP A 62 -11.70 0.87 5.41
CA ASP A 62 -11.40 0.98 3.98
C ASP A 62 -11.80 2.36 3.42
N GLY A 63 -10.93 2.90 2.55
CA GLY A 63 -11.07 4.25 1.99
C GLY A 63 -12.36 4.49 1.22
N MET A 64 -12.90 3.48 0.54
CA MET A 64 -14.13 3.62 -0.26
C MET A 64 -15.37 3.85 0.62
N TRP A 65 -15.37 3.35 1.86
CA TRP A 65 -16.43 3.67 2.83
C TRP A 65 -16.44 5.17 3.12
N SER A 66 -15.27 5.74 3.42
CA SER A 66 -15.11 7.19 3.64
C SER A 66 -15.48 7.99 2.40
N ASP A 67 -15.04 7.55 1.21
CA ASP A 67 -15.34 8.24 -0.05
C ASP A 67 -16.84 8.27 -0.35
N THR A 68 -17.52 7.15 -0.11
CA THR A 68 -18.97 7.04 -0.31
C THR A 68 -19.75 7.94 0.66
N LEU A 69 -19.29 8.07 1.90
CA LEU A 69 -19.99 8.78 2.97
C LEU A 69 -19.64 10.28 3.07
N TYR A 70 -18.41 10.66 2.79
CA TYR A 70 -17.86 11.95 3.22
C TYR A 70 -17.12 12.74 2.14
N ASN A 71 -16.65 12.10 1.06
CA ASN A 71 -15.92 12.79 0.00
C ASN A 71 -16.86 13.29 -1.11
N LEU A 72 -17.21 14.58 -1.10
CA LEU A 72 -18.13 15.20 -2.08
C LEU A 72 -17.64 15.13 -3.53
N GLU A 73 -16.34 14.99 -3.74
CA GLU A 73 -15.72 14.96 -5.08
C GLU A 73 -15.59 13.54 -5.61
N SER A 74 -15.76 12.53 -4.76
CA SER A 74 -15.71 11.13 -5.17
C SER A 74 -16.88 10.81 -6.10
N VAL A 75 -16.56 10.09 -7.19
CA VAL A 75 -17.58 9.52 -8.08
C VAL A 75 -18.48 8.51 -7.38
N HIS A 76 -18.08 8.04 -6.20
CA HIS A 76 -18.82 7.09 -5.36
C HIS A 76 -19.70 7.78 -4.30
N TYR A 77 -19.65 9.12 -4.19
CA TYR A 77 -20.33 9.86 -3.14
C TYR A 77 -21.85 9.63 -3.10
N CYS A 78 -22.33 9.16 -1.95
CA CYS A 78 -23.70 8.71 -1.78
C CYS A 78 -24.32 8.97 -0.42
N LYS A 79 -23.76 9.86 0.42
CA LYS A 79 -24.22 10.11 1.80
C LYS A 79 -25.74 10.13 1.98
N ASP A 80 -26.45 10.93 1.19
CA ASP A 80 -27.92 11.11 1.31
C ASP A 80 -28.72 9.86 0.96
N GLY A 81 -28.16 8.97 0.13
CA GLY A 81 -28.77 7.70 -0.30
C GLY A 81 -28.12 6.48 0.36
N PHE A 82 -27.22 6.68 1.32
CA PHE A 82 -26.45 5.61 1.90
C PHE A 82 -27.18 4.96 3.08
N SER A 83 -27.02 3.65 3.24
CA SER A 83 -27.54 2.92 4.40
C SER A 83 -26.59 1.80 4.78
N VAL A 84 -26.42 1.62 6.09
CA VAL A 84 -25.61 0.55 6.67
C VAL A 84 -26.50 -0.43 7.41
N TYR A 85 -26.25 -1.72 7.21
CA TYR A 85 -27.05 -2.80 7.76
C TYR A 85 -26.15 -3.83 8.44
N ASN A 86 -26.58 -4.32 9.60
CA ASN A 86 -26.17 -5.62 10.10
C ASN A 86 -27.09 -6.66 9.48
N VAL A 87 -26.56 -7.51 8.60
CA VAL A 87 -27.30 -8.59 7.93
C VAL A 87 -26.92 -9.92 8.56
N THR A 88 -27.86 -10.59 9.22
CA THR A 88 -27.63 -11.89 9.88
C THR A 88 -28.36 -12.98 9.11
N PHE A 89 -27.63 -13.97 8.61
CA PHE A 89 -28.24 -15.07 7.86
C PHE A 89 -28.59 -16.24 8.78
N ILE A 90 -29.61 -17.03 8.41
CA ILE A 90 -30.12 -18.11 9.28
C ILE A 90 -29.08 -19.20 9.58
N ASP A 91 -28.10 -19.37 8.70
CA ASP A 91 -27.00 -20.33 8.82
C ASP A 91 -25.81 -19.81 9.64
N CYS A 92 -25.87 -18.56 10.13
CA CYS A 92 -24.78 -17.91 10.83
C CYS A 92 -25.23 -16.74 11.72
N PRO A 93 -25.06 -16.82 13.05
CA PRO A 93 -25.58 -15.82 13.99
C PRO A 93 -24.82 -14.49 13.93
N GLU A 94 -23.60 -14.47 13.42
CA GLU A 94 -22.78 -13.27 13.34
C GLU A 94 -23.23 -12.36 12.17
N PRO A 95 -23.55 -11.07 12.41
CA PRO A 95 -24.02 -10.15 11.36
C PRO A 95 -22.89 -9.70 10.42
N TRP A 96 -23.16 -9.60 9.13
CA TRP A 96 -22.29 -8.93 8.16
C TRP A 96 -22.63 -7.45 8.10
N LEU A 97 -21.61 -6.61 8.02
CA LEU A 97 -21.81 -5.20 7.85
C LEU A 97 -21.95 -4.89 6.35
N VAL A 98 -23.11 -4.40 5.93
CA VAL A 98 -23.38 -4.12 4.52
C VAL A 98 -23.72 -2.64 4.33
N GLY A 99 -22.87 -1.94 3.59
CA GLY A 99 -23.09 -0.58 3.12
C GLY A 99 -23.74 -0.60 1.75
N HIS A 100 -24.79 0.20 1.57
CA HIS A 100 -25.53 0.25 0.32
C HIS A 100 -25.82 1.69 -0.09
N CYS A 101 -25.30 2.07 -1.25
CA CYS A 101 -25.65 3.30 -1.93
C CYS A 101 -26.89 3.12 -2.82
N ALA A 102 -27.98 3.83 -2.50
CA ALA A 102 -29.22 3.79 -3.28
C ALA A 102 -29.12 4.45 -4.67
N LYS A 103 -28.03 5.16 -4.97
CA LYS A 103 -27.75 5.72 -6.31
C LYS A 103 -27.08 4.72 -7.26
N GLY A 104 -26.66 3.54 -6.77
CA GLY A 104 -26.03 2.52 -7.61
C GLY A 104 -27.05 1.67 -8.38
N ASP A 105 -26.56 0.78 -9.25
CA ASP A 105 -27.37 0.07 -10.25
C ASP A 105 -27.96 -1.27 -9.75
N THR A 106 -27.84 -1.58 -8.46
CA THR A 106 -28.43 -2.79 -7.86
C THR A 106 -29.35 -2.45 -6.69
N SER A 107 -30.34 -3.30 -6.44
CA SER A 107 -31.18 -3.19 -5.24
C SER A 107 -30.41 -3.59 -3.98
N LYS A 108 -30.93 -3.14 -2.83
CA LYS A 108 -30.43 -3.53 -1.51
C LYS A 108 -30.57 -5.04 -1.29
N GLU A 109 -31.70 -5.61 -1.67
CA GLU A 109 -31.97 -7.05 -1.59
C GLU A 109 -30.98 -7.86 -2.44
N ASP A 110 -30.69 -7.41 -3.67
CA ASP A 110 -29.72 -8.06 -4.54
C ASP A 110 -28.30 -7.97 -3.98
N THR A 111 -27.95 -6.86 -3.34
CA THR A 111 -26.68 -6.72 -2.60
C THR A 111 -26.53 -7.79 -1.53
N PHE A 112 -27.59 -8.03 -0.74
CA PHE A 112 -27.58 -9.07 0.30
C PHE A 112 -27.54 -10.47 -0.31
N ASN A 113 -28.24 -10.68 -1.42
CA ASN A 113 -28.28 -11.96 -2.13
C ASN A 113 -26.89 -12.39 -2.62
N LEU A 114 -26.00 -11.46 -3.00
CA LEU A 114 -24.63 -11.81 -3.39
C LEU A 114 -23.90 -12.60 -2.29
N LEU A 115 -24.02 -12.19 -1.03
CA LEU A 115 -23.49 -12.93 0.12
C LEU A 115 -24.35 -14.17 0.42
N GLY A 116 -25.67 -14.02 0.37
CA GLY A 116 -26.62 -15.08 0.71
C GLY A 116 -26.53 -16.32 -0.17
N ARG A 117 -25.95 -16.23 -1.38
CA ARG A 117 -25.72 -17.38 -2.27
C ARG A 117 -24.45 -18.17 -1.94
N LEU A 118 -23.61 -17.67 -1.03
CA LEU A 118 -22.42 -18.37 -0.57
C LEU A 118 -22.75 -19.26 0.64
N PRO A 119 -22.14 -20.44 0.78
CA PRO A 119 -22.13 -21.19 2.04
C PRO A 119 -21.60 -20.33 3.19
N SER A 120 -22.04 -20.59 4.43
CA SER A 120 -21.72 -19.77 5.61
C SER A 120 -20.21 -19.51 5.79
N SER A 121 -19.37 -20.53 5.66
CA SER A 121 -17.90 -20.38 5.79
C SER A 121 -17.27 -19.62 4.62
N ALA A 122 -17.73 -19.85 3.38
CA ALA A 122 -17.28 -19.10 2.22
C ALA A 122 -17.70 -17.63 2.31
N ARG A 123 -18.89 -17.34 2.84
CA ARG A 123 -19.36 -15.99 3.15
C ARG A 123 -18.51 -15.32 4.23
N GLY A 124 -18.00 -16.10 5.18
CA GLY A 124 -17.16 -15.63 6.28
C GLY A 124 -15.81 -15.06 5.87
N VAL A 125 -15.33 -15.29 4.64
CA VAL A 125 -14.11 -14.61 4.16
C VAL A 125 -14.33 -13.12 3.89
N ILE A 126 -15.60 -12.71 3.69
CA ILE A 126 -16.02 -11.32 3.55
C ILE A 126 -16.67 -10.91 4.88
N SER A 127 -16.11 -9.91 5.53
CA SER A 127 -16.58 -9.37 6.82
C SER A 127 -17.57 -8.23 6.63
N ASP A 128 -17.30 -7.38 5.64
CA ASP A 128 -18.16 -6.28 5.22
C ASP A 128 -18.24 -6.19 3.70
N LEU A 129 -19.39 -5.69 3.23
CA LEU A 129 -19.69 -5.52 1.81
C LEU A 129 -20.17 -4.10 1.55
N LEU A 130 -19.57 -3.41 0.58
CA LEU A 130 -19.96 -2.07 0.18
C LEU A 130 -20.44 -2.05 -1.27
N HIS A 131 -21.69 -1.63 -1.49
CA HIS A 131 -22.20 -1.26 -2.80
C HIS A 131 -22.09 0.25 -3.02
N VAL A 132 -21.31 0.66 -4.03
CA VAL A 132 -21.05 2.07 -4.37
C VAL A 132 -21.80 2.52 -5.62
N ALA A 133 -21.99 3.83 -5.76
CA ALA A 133 -22.39 4.42 -7.03
C ALA A 133 -21.27 4.29 -8.07
N MET A 134 -21.64 4.04 -9.32
CA MET A 134 -20.73 4.02 -10.46
C MET A 134 -21.27 4.90 -11.57
N ARG A 135 -20.38 5.32 -12.48
CA ARG A 135 -20.80 5.92 -13.74
C ARG A 135 -21.56 4.88 -14.57
N PRO A 136 -22.54 5.29 -15.40
CA PRO A 136 -23.19 4.39 -16.33
C PRO A 136 -22.18 3.57 -17.14
N ASN A 137 -22.52 2.32 -17.43
CA ASN A 137 -21.68 1.38 -18.19
C ASN A 137 -20.30 1.08 -17.55
N HIS A 138 -20.13 1.29 -16.24
CA HIS A 138 -18.93 0.87 -15.52
C HIS A 138 -19.31 -0.10 -14.41
N SER A 139 -18.51 -1.15 -14.25
CA SER A 139 -18.59 -2.05 -13.10
C SER A 139 -17.26 -2.06 -12.37
N MET A 140 -17.31 -2.23 -11.05
CA MET A 140 -16.13 -2.35 -10.21
C MET A 140 -16.28 -3.57 -9.29
N ARG A 141 -15.18 -4.30 -9.12
CA ARG A 141 -14.96 -5.20 -7.98
C ARG A 141 -13.65 -4.79 -7.32
N PHE A 142 -13.67 -4.62 -6.01
CA PHE A 142 -12.51 -4.27 -5.21
C PHE A 142 -12.53 -5.06 -3.90
N VAL A 143 -11.39 -5.59 -3.49
CA VAL A 143 -11.25 -6.37 -2.25
C VAL A 143 -9.95 -5.98 -1.56
N THR A 144 -10.05 -5.66 -0.26
CA THR A 144 -8.91 -5.48 0.65
C THR A 144 -9.15 -6.31 1.90
N GLY A 145 -8.26 -7.27 2.18
CA GLY A 145 -8.42 -8.20 3.29
C GLY A 145 -9.77 -8.93 3.29
N HIS A 146 -10.63 -8.60 4.26
CA HIS A 146 -11.99 -9.14 4.40
C HIS A 146 -13.10 -8.16 3.97
N SER A 147 -12.76 -6.98 3.47
CA SER A 147 -13.70 -5.99 2.97
C SER A 147 -13.87 -6.16 1.46
N ALA A 148 -15.11 -6.29 0.99
CA ALA A 148 -15.43 -6.43 -0.43
C ALA A 148 -16.30 -5.26 -0.89
N ILE A 149 -16.02 -4.75 -2.08
CA ILE A 149 -16.63 -3.53 -2.61
C ILE A 149 -16.98 -3.78 -4.06
N PHE A 150 -18.15 -3.34 -4.46
CA PHE A 150 -18.58 -3.48 -5.85
C PHE A 150 -19.50 -2.34 -6.27
N GLY A 151 -19.62 -2.15 -7.58
CA GLY A 151 -20.51 -1.19 -8.17
C GLY A 151 -20.84 -1.53 -9.62
N GLY A 152 -21.84 -0.84 -10.17
CA GLY A 152 -22.42 -1.15 -11.48
C GLY A 152 -23.51 -2.22 -11.37
N SER A 153 -23.80 -2.92 -12.47
CA SER A 153 -24.77 -4.03 -12.50
C SER A 153 -24.08 -5.37 -12.22
N PRO A 154 -23.98 -5.81 -10.95
CA PRO A 154 -23.27 -7.05 -10.63
C PRO A 154 -23.96 -8.25 -11.26
N SER A 155 -23.16 -9.22 -11.71
CA SER A 155 -23.71 -10.53 -12.04
C SER A 155 -24.18 -11.25 -10.78
N SER A 156 -25.07 -12.22 -10.94
CA SER A 156 -25.59 -13.02 -9.83
C SER A 156 -24.51 -13.85 -9.11
N ILE A 157 -23.33 -14.00 -9.71
CA ILE A 157 -22.15 -14.68 -9.16
C ILE A 157 -21.11 -13.71 -8.57
N GLU A 158 -21.38 -12.41 -8.51
CA GLU A 158 -20.37 -11.43 -8.12
C GLU A 158 -19.87 -11.64 -6.68
N GLY A 159 -20.77 -12.04 -5.77
CA GLY A 159 -20.39 -12.46 -4.42
C GLY A 159 -19.39 -13.61 -4.40
N PHE A 160 -19.54 -14.56 -5.33
CA PHE A 160 -18.61 -15.67 -5.48
C PHE A 160 -17.24 -15.20 -5.99
N LYS A 161 -17.18 -14.29 -6.96
CA LYS A 161 -15.90 -13.72 -7.42
C LYS A 161 -15.20 -12.96 -6.30
N MET A 162 -15.92 -12.10 -5.57
CA MET A 162 -15.38 -11.37 -4.40
C MET A 162 -14.82 -12.34 -3.35
N MET A 163 -15.52 -13.46 -3.11
CA MET A 163 -15.06 -14.50 -2.20
C MET A 163 -13.76 -15.15 -2.68
N LEU A 164 -13.62 -15.49 -3.97
CA LEU A 164 -12.38 -16.04 -4.50
C LEU A 164 -11.21 -15.04 -4.36
N THR A 165 -11.44 -13.76 -4.66
CA THR A 165 -10.45 -12.71 -4.47
C THR A 165 -10.05 -12.57 -3.00
N ALA A 166 -11.03 -12.55 -2.08
CA ALA A 166 -10.80 -12.44 -0.65
C ALA A 166 -10.07 -13.66 -0.05
N ILE A 167 -10.18 -14.86 -0.64
CA ILE A 167 -9.45 -16.05 -0.17
C ILE A 167 -7.93 -15.84 -0.24
N TRP A 168 -7.43 -15.24 -1.31
CA TRP A 168 -5.98 -15.10 -1.51
C TRP A 168 -5.42 -13.80 -0.95
N ILE A 169 -6.23 -12.74 -0.86
CA ILE A 169 -5.84 -11.46 -0.25
C ILE A 169 -6.04 -11.44 1.27
N GLY A 170 -7.13 -12.05 1.78
CA GLY A 170 -7.56 -11.98 3.18
C GLY A 170 -6.94 -13.06 4.07
N SER A 171 -6.99 -12.89 5.40
CA SER A 171 -6.23 -13.71 6.37
C SER A 171 -6.66 -15.19 6.43
N PRO A 172 -5.71 -16.16 6.36
CA PRO A 172 -4.25 -15.98 6.49
C PRO A 172 -3.49 -15.64 5.19
N GLY A 173 -4.17 -15.34 4.10
CA GLY A 173 -3.61 -15.09 2.77
C GLY A 173 -3.12 -16.38 2.12
N ILE A 174 -2.98 -16.38 0.80
CA ILE A 174 -2.22 -17.43 0.13
C ILE A 174 -0.76 -16.99 0.05
N PRO A 175 0.21 -17.75 0.62
CA PRO A 175 1.63 -17.42 0.50
C PRO A 175 2.07 -17.47 -0.96
N GLU A 176 2.46 -16.31 -1.50
CA GLU A 176 2.80 -16.13 -2.92
C GLU A 176 4.04 -16.95 -3.30
N ASP A 177 5.01 -17.07 -2.41
CA ASP A 177 6.21 -17.91 -2.56
C ASP A 177 5.86 -19.39 -2.79
N LYS A 178 4.98 -19.95 -1.96
CA LYS A 178 4.53 -21.33 -2.09
C LYS A 178 3.66 -21.54 -3.31
N PHE A 179 2.87 -20.53 -3.68
CA PHE A 179 2.10 -20.60 -4.92
C PHE A 179 3.01 -20.52 -6.14
N ALA A 180 4.07 -19.72 -6.10
CA ALA A 180 5.07 -19.63 -7.16
C ALA A 180 5.77 -20.98 -7.39
N GLU A 181 6.09 -21.71 -6.33
CA GLU A 181 6.60 -23.09 -6.42
C GLU A 181 5.59 -24.02 -7.14
N ALA A 182 4.30 -23.91 -6.80
CA ALA A 182 3.25 -24.70 -7.45
C ALA A 182 3.08 -24.36 -8.93
N VAL A 183 3.17 -23.07 -9.29
CA VAL A 183 3.16 -22.62 -10.69
C VAL A 183 4.36 -23.18 -11.44
N ALA A 184 5.57 -23.10 -10.86
CA ALA A 184 6.80 -23.59 -11.48
C ALA A 184 6.79 -25.12 -11.71
N ALA A 185 6.04 -25.87 -10.90
CA ALA A 185 5.91 -27.32 -11.02
C ALA A 185 4.93 -27.79 -12.10
N ASP A 186 4.09 -26.88 -12.63
CA ASP A 186 3.07 -27.18 -13.62
C ASP A 186 3.49 -26.71 -15.02
N SER A 187 2.72 -27.11 -16.04
CA SER A 187 2.97 -26.77 -17.46
C SER A 187 1.98 -25.77 -18.04
N CYS A 188 0.94 -25.44 -17.28
CA CYS A 188 -0.03 -24.43 -17.64
C CYS A 188 -0.52 -23.64 -16.41
N VAL A 189 -1.16 -22.51 -16.67
CA VAL A 189 -1.87 -21.67 -15.69
C VAL A 189 -3.28 -21.41 -16.20
N ALA A 190 -4.13 -20.79 -15.37
CA ALA A 190 -5.57 -20.75 -15.63
C ALA A 190 -5.96 -20.12 -16.98
N ASP A 191 -5.36 -19.00 -17.37
CA ASP A 191 -5.66 -18.34 -18.64
C ASP A 191 -4.54 -17.43 -19.20
N GLU A 192 -4.80 -16.78 -20.34
CA GLU A 192 -3.85 -15.91 -21.04
C GLU A 192 -3.39 -14.73 -20.17
N ARG A 193 -4.29 -14.15 -19.37
CA ARG A 193 -3.95 -13.04 -18.47
C ARG A 193 -2.98 -13.50 -17.38
N ALA A 194 -3.18 -14.69 -16.83
CA ALA A 194 -2.26 -15.27 -15.87
C ALA A 194 -0.85 -15.46 -16.46
N VAL A 195 -0.74 -15.90 -17.72
CA VAL A 195 0.56 -16.03 -18.41
C VAL A 195 1.25 -14.67 -18.54
N GLU A 196 0.50 -13.64 -18.95
CA GLU A 196 1.02 -12.27 -19.11
C GLU A 196 1.54 -11.69 -17.79
N GLU A 197 0.76 -11.78 -16.71
CA GLU A 197 1.15 -11.25 -15.39
C GLU A 197 2.39 -11.97 -14.83
N LEU A 198 2.48 -13.29 -15.02
CA LEU A 198 3.66 -14.07 -14.60
C LEU A 198 4.94 -13.65 -15.33
N GLY A 199 4.86 -13.20 -16.58
CA GLY A 199 5.99 -12.64 -17.31
C GLY A 199 6.57 -11.37 -16.66
N SER A 200 5.78 -10.69 -15.81
CA SER A 200 6.20 -9.55 -15.00
C SER A 200 6.44 -9.90 -13.53
N GLY A 201 6.46 -11.19 -13.17
CA GLY A 201 6.63 -11.67 -11.79
C GLY A 201 5.41 -11.47 -10.90
N LYS A 202 4.22 -11.22 -11.46
CA LYS A 202 2.97 -11.03 -10.72
C LYS A 202 2.12 -12.30 -10.73
N TYR A 203 1.59 -12.68 -9.57
CA TYR A 203 0.83 -13.93 -9.41
C TYR A 203 -0.69 -13.73 -9.23
N ALA A 204 -1.18 -12.50 -9.19
CA ALA A 204 -2.57 -12.19 -8.86
C ALA A 204 -3.59 -12.85 -9.82
N ALA A 205 -3.42 -12.71 -11.15
CA ALA A 205 -4.31 -13.37 -12.11
C ALA A 205 -4.19 -14.90 -12.08
N ALA A 206 -3.00 -15.45 -11.82
CA ALA A 206 -2.80 -16.89 -11.69
C ALA A 206 -3.52 -17.45 -10.44
N LEU A 207 -3.48 -16.73 -9.31
CA LEU A 207 -4.21 -17.07 -8.08
C LEU A 207 -5.73 -17.02 -8.29
N GLU A 208 -6.25 -15.90 -8.79
CA GLU A 208 -7.69 -15.71 -8.99
C GLU A 208 -8.24 -16.68 -10.04
N GLY A 209 -7.56 -16.82 -11.17
CA GLY A 209 -7.92 -17.75 -12.23
C GLY A 209 -7.83 -19.21 -11.77
N GLY A 210 -6.77 -19.57 -11.04
CA GLY A 210 -6.59 -20.92 -10.51
C GLY A 210 -7.68 -21.30 -9.50
N LEU A 211 -8.07 -20.36 -8.63
CA LEU A 211 -9.19 -20.55 -7.70
C LEU A 211 -10.52 -20.71 -8.44
N ALA A 212 -10.74 -19.96 -9.52
CA ALA A 212 -11.92 -20.13 -10.37
C ALA A 212 -11.95 -21.52 -11.03
N VAL A 213 -10.83 -22.02 -11.55
CA VAL A 213 -10.74 -23.38 -12.10
C VAL A 213 -10.98 -24.44 -11.01
N ALA A 214 -10.33 -24.32 -9.85
CA ALA A 214 -10.52 -25.24 -8.73
C ALA A 214 -11.99 -25.30 -8.29
N ALA A 215 -12.65 -24.15 -8.19
CA ALA A 215 -14.06 -24.09 -7.84
C ALA A 215 -14.97 -24.62 -8.95
N TYR A 216 -14.64 -24.40 -10.23
CA TYR A 216 -15.38 -25.00 -11.33
C TYR A 216 -15.36 -26.52 -11.27
N LEU A 217 -14.18 -27.11 -11.07
CA LEU A 217 -14.00 -28.55 -10.93
C LEU A 217 -14.71 -29.13 -9.70
N LYS A 218 -14.86 -28.32 -8.64
CA LYS A 218 -15.57 -28.71 -7.42
C LYS A 218 -17.09 -28.63 -7.54
N LEU A 219 -17.61 -27.54 -8.08
CA LEU A 219 -19.05 -27.19 -8.00
C LEU A 219 -19.86 -27.71 -9.18
N VAL A 220 -19.23 -27.86 -10.35
CA VAL A 220 -19.90 -28.37 -11.54
C VAL A 220 -19.78 -29.90 -11.56
N LYS A 221 -20.91 -30.61 -11.46
CA LYS A 221 -20.97 -32.09 -11.29
C LYS A 221 -20.17 -32.90 -12.30
N THR A 222 -20.06 -32.40 -13.53
CA THR A 222 -19.40 -33.06 -14.67
C THR A 222 -18.71 -31.97 -15.49
N PRO A 223 -17.58 -31.45 -15.01
CA PRO A 223 -16.90 -30.34 -15.66
C PRO A 223 -16.14 -30.85 -16.90
N PRO A 224 -16.48 -30.42 -18.13
CA PRO A 224 -15.76 -30.80 -19.35
C PRO A 224 -14.43 -30.02 -19.49
N LEU A 225 -13.61 -30.00 -18.44
CA LEU A 225 -12.34 -29.27 -18.40
C LEU A 225 -11.22 -30.20 -17.92
N ASP A 226 -10.27 -30.50 -18.81
CA ASP A 226 -9.04 -31.20 -18.44
C ASP A 226 -8.00 -30.20 -17.95
N ALA A 227 -7.90 -30.07 -16.62
CA ALA A 227 -6.95 -29.18 -15.97
C ALA A 227 -5.71 -29.92 -15.44
N SER A 228 -5.39 -31.11 -15.98
CA SER A 228 -4.25 -31.92 -15.55
C SER A 228 -2.90 -31.20 -15.67
N CYS A 229 -2.77 -30.27 -16.61
CA CYS A 229 -1.55 -29.48 -16.81
C CYS A 229 -1.23 -28.50 -15.66
N MET A 230 -2.20 -28.20 -14.79
CA MET A 230 -2.07 -27.34 -13.60
C MET A 230 -2.36 -28.08 -12.28
N SER A 231 -2.07 -29.38 -12.24
CA SER A 231 -2.44 -30.24 -11.12
C SER A 231 -1.83 -29.83 -9.77
N THR A 232 -0.61 -29.28 -9.76
CA THR A 232 0.09 -28.87 -8.53
C THR A 232 -0.57 -27.61 -7.96
N GLN A 233 -0.83 -26.62 -8.81
CA GLN A 233 -1.60 -25.42 -8.46
C GLN A 233 -2.98 -25.79 -7.92
N LEU A 234 -3.72 -26.69 -8.60
CA LEU A 234 -5.04 -27.08 -8.15
C LEU A 234 -5.02 -27.79 -6.80
N ASN A 235 -4.06 -28.70 -6.58
CA ASN A 235 -3.92 -29.36 -5.28
C ASN A 235 -3.62 -28.35 -4.17
N PHE A 236 -2.76 -27.37 -4.43
CA PHE A 236 -2.45 -26.30 -3.50
C PHE A 236 -3.67 -25.43 -3.19
N LEU A 237 -4.32 -24.87 -4.22
CA LEU A 237 -5.47 -23.96 -4.09
C LEU A 237 -6.71 -24.64 -3.50
N LYS A 238 -6.91 -25.93 -3.80
CA LYS A 238 -8.03 -26.70 -3.28
C LYS A 238 -8.03 -26.76 -1.75
N THR A 239 -6.87 -26.77 -1.10
CA THR A 239 -6.80 -26.76 0.37
C THR A 239 -7.46 -25.50 0.96
N TYR A 240 -7.23 -24.35 0.35
CA TYR A 240 -7.81 -23.07 0.75
C TYR A 240 -9.30 -23.00 0.40
N LEU A 241 -9.67 -23.42 -0.81
CA LEU A 241 -11.07 -23.43 -1.23
C LEU A 241 -11.92 -24.38 -0.39
N ASP A 242 -11.47 -25.62 -0.17
CA ASP A 242 -12.21 -26.63 0.59
C ASP A 242 -12.37 -26.21 2.06
N ALA A 243 -11.34 -25.60 2.65
CA ALA A 243 -11.38 -25.05 4.01
C ALA A 243 -12.42 -23.92 4.18
N ARG A 244 -12.91 -23.31 3.10
CA ARG A 244 -13.96 -22.29 3.13
C ARG A 244 -15.30 -22.81 2.61
N TRP A 245 -15.29 -23.70 1.63
CA TRP A 245 -16.52 -24.17 1.01
C TRP A 245 -17.18 -25.32 1.78
N ASP A 246 -16.39 -26.21 2.38
CA ASP A 246 -16.88 -27.42 3.03
C ASP A 246 -16.86 -27.34 4.56
N ALA A 247 -16.33 -26.24 5.12
CA ALA A 247 -16.13 -26.16 6.57
C ALA A 247 -17.46 -26.22 7.34
N PRO A 248 -17.59 -27.14 8.31
CA PRO A 248 -18.79 -27.26 9.12
C PRO A 248 -18.89 -26.09 10.11
N GLY A 249 -20.12 -25.67 10.43
CA GLY A 249 -20.40 -24.71 11.50
C GLY A 249 -21.04 -23.40 11.04
N GLN A 250 -21.29 -22.53 12.02
CA GLN A 250 -22.01 -21.26 11.84
C GLN A 250 -21.03 -20.09 11.55
N CYS A 251 -20.32 -20.17 10.42
CA CYS A 251 -19.24 -19.24 9.99
C CYS A 251 -17.89 -19.41 10.68
N PRO A 252 -17.21 -20.56 10.54
CA PRO A 252 -15.81 -20.62 10.92
C PRO A 252 -15.02 -19.57 10.10
N ASN A 253 -14.17 -18.81 10.81
CA ASN A 253 -13.21 -17.84 10.27
C ASN A 253 -13.76 -16.49 9.79
N LYS A 254 -14.96 -16.09 10.24
CA LYS A 254 -15.40 -14.71 10.07
C LYS A 254 -14.60 -13.79 11.00
N VAL A 255 -14.12 -12.69 10.43
CA VAL A 255 -13.42 -11.63 11.17
C VAL A 255 -14.37 -10.45 11.32
N ALA A 256 -14.45 -9.81 12.48
CA ALA A 256 -15.22 -8.56 12.57
C ALA A 256 -14.46 -7.45 11.82
N PRO A 257 -15.13 -6.62 10.99
CA PRO A 257 -14.45 -5.52 10.32
C PRO A 257 -13.89 -4.54 11.36
N LYS A 258 -12.69 -4.00 11.11
CA LYS A 258 -12.12 -2.94 11.96
C LYS A 258 -12.93 -1.68 11.72
N LEU A 259 -13.67 -1.26 12.74
CA LEU A 259 -14.45 -0.04 12.70
C LEU A 259 -13.60 1.14 13.15
N VAL A 260 -13.57 2.20 12.34
CA VAL A 260 -12.89 3.46 12.66
C VAL A 260 -13.92 4.58 12.72
N ARG A 261 -13.68 5.53 13.61
CA ARG A 261 -14.47 6.77 13.65
C ARG A 261 -14.08 7.64 12.46
N HIS A 262 -15.06 8.09 11.69
CA HIS A 262 -14.80 9.11 10.70
C HIS A 262 -14.28 10.38 11.38
N LYS A 263 -13.16 10.89 10.87
CA LYS A 263 -12.69 12.23 11.17
C LYS A 263 -12.67 13.00 9.86
N SER A 264 -13.10 14.26 9.91
CA SER A 264 -12.91 15.12 8.74
C SER A 264 -11.41 15.21 8.44
N VAL A 265 -11.06 15.45 7.19
CA VAL A 265 -9.66 15.61 6.79
C VAL A 265 -9.42 17.10 6.55
N LEU A 266 -8.37 17.65 7.16
CA LEU A 266 -8.03 19.06 6.99
C LEU A 266 -7.45 19.35 5.60
N PHE A 267 -6.58 18.47 5.11
CA PHE A 267 -5.93 18.54 3.79
C PHE A 267 -6.41 17.36 2.92
N PRO A 268 -7.62 17.44 2.33
CA PRO A 268 -8.20 16.33 1.56
C PRO A 268 -7.35 15.93 0.34
N ASP A 269 -6.64 16.90 -0.26
CA ASP A 269 -5.70 16.68 -1.38
C ASP A 269 -4.29 16.27 -0.90
N GLY A 270 -4.14 15.96 0.39
CA GLY A 270 -2.88 15.58 1.03
C GLY A 270 -2.01 16.77 1.44
N MET A 271 -0.94 16.48 2.17
CA MET A 271 -0.05 17.51 2.76
C MET A 271 0.71 18.35 1.72
N GLY A 272 0.79 17.89 0.48
CA GLY A 272 1.47 18.61 -0.62
C GLY A 272 0.84 19.97 -0.94
N VAL A 273 -0.40 20.23 -0.54
CA VAL A 273 -1.03 21.55 -0.68
C VAL A 273 -0.31 22.67 0.08
N LEU A 274 0.51 22.31 1.08
CA LEU A 274 1.32 23.27 1.82
C LEU A 274 2.59 23.68 1.06
N ASP A 275 3.04 22.86 0.11
CA ASP A 275 4.32 23.06 -0.58
C ASP A 275 4.28 24.19 -1.62
N VAL A 276 3.09 24.76 -1.89
CA VAL A 276 2.93 25.97 -2.71
C VAL A 276 3.55 27.22 -2.07
N ASP A 277 3.69 27.21 -0.73
CA ASP A 277 4.28 28.27 0.08
C ASP A 277 5.28 27.63 1.08
N PRO A 278 6.41 27.10 0.55
CA PRO A 278 7.27 26.19 1.28
C PRO A 278 7.96 26.87 2.45
N VAL A 279 8.35 26.07 3.45
CA VAL A 279 9.17 26.53 4.57
C VAL A 279 10.47 27.16 4.02
N PRO A 280 10.95 28.29 4.58
CA PRO A 280 12.21 28.88 4.15
C PRO A 280 13.40 27.95 4.38
N SER A 281 14.32 27.86 3.40
CA SER A 281 15.62 27.19 3.57
C SER A 281 16.69 28.23 3.94
N PRO A 282 17.60 27.94 4.88
CA PRO A 282 18.80 28.74 5.08
C PRO A 282 19.73 28.62 3.86
N SER A 283 20.64 29.58 3.72
CA SER A 283 21.73 29.47 2.74
C SER A 283 22.67 28.31 3.11
N ALA A 284 23.28 27.69 2.11
CA ALA A 284 24.24 26.62 2.31
C ALA A 284 25.50 26.84 1.49
N GLU A 285 26.64 26.45 2.08
CA GLU A 285 27.88 26.25 1.35
C GLU A 285 27.94 24.81 0.87
N VAL A 286 28.31 24.61 -0.39
CA VAL A 286 28.33 23.30 -1.04
C VAL A 286 29.72 23.06 -1.64
N SER A 287 30.31 21.91 -1.32
CA SER A 287 31.57 21.45 -1.91
C SER A 287 31.43 20.00 -2.36
N GLN A 288 31.88 19.69 -3.58
CA GLN A 288 31.83 18.34 -4.12
C GLN A 288 33.07 17.56 -3.68
N TRP A 289 32.91 16.28 -3.36
CA TRP A 289 34.04 15.38 -3.09
C TRP A 289 34.67 14.92 -4.40
N GLU A 290 35.99 14.78 -4.38
CA GLU A 290 36.70 14.03 -5.41
C GLU A 290 36.36 12.54 -5.27
N LYS A 291 36.20 11.82 -6.40
CA LYS A 291 35.86 10.39 -6.37
C LYS A 291 36.88 9.56 -5.56
N SER A 292 38.13 9.99 -5.49
CA SER A 292 39.19 9.36 -4.70
C SER A 292 38.97 9.45 -3.19
N GLU A 293 38.20 10.43 -2.71
CA GLU A 293 37.82 10.57 -1.31
C GLU A 293 36.82 9.49 -0.87
N GLY A 294 36.27 8.72 -1.81
CA GLY A 294 35.36 7.62 -1.55
C GLY A 294 33.90 8.07 -1.49
N TYR A 295 33.04 7.18 -0.99
CA TYR A 295 31.60 7.36 -0.95
C TYR A 295 31.05 7.00 0.43
N PRO A 296 30.01 7.67 0.94
CA PRO A 296 29.28 7.16 2.09
C PRO A 296 28.76 5.74 1.79
N GLU A 297 29.04 4.79 2.68
CA GLU A 297 28.75 3.36 2.48
C GLU A 297 27.29 3.11 2.02
N PRO A 298 26.25 3.72 2.61
CA PRO A 298 24.88 3.49 2.14
C PRO A 298 24.63 4.00 0.71
N CYS A 299 25.26 5.11 0.29
CA CYS A 299 25.13 5.58 -1.08
C CYS A 299 25.78 4.62 -2.07
N TRP A 300 26.97 4.13 -1.74
CA TRP A 300 27.68 3.15 -2.55
C TRP A 300 26.87 1.86 -2.71
N GLN A 301 26.35 1.32 -1.61
CA GLN A 301 25.53 0.11 -1.62
C GLN A 301 24.26 0.32 -2.45
N MET A 302 23.51 1.39 -2.17
CA MET A 302 22.26 1.67 -2.87
C MET A 302 22.46 1.94 -4.36
N ALA A 303 23.53 2.64 -4.76
CA ALA A 303 23.81 2.89 -6.17
C ALA A 303 23.95 1.60 -6.98
N GLN A 304 24.46 0.53 -6.36
CA GLN A 304 24.70 -0.77 -6.99
C GLN A 304 23.49 -1.72 -6.95
N GLU A 305 22.37 -1.34 -6.35
CA GLU A 305 21.16 -2.14 -6.42
C GLU A 305 20.56 -2.06 -7.83
N PRO A 306 20.04 -3.17 -8.40
CA PRO A 306 19.40 -3.13 -9.70
C PRO A 306 18.04 -2.42 -9.62
N LYS A 307 17.68 -1.62 -10.65
CA LYS A 307 16.39 -0.89 -10.77
C LYS A 307 15.16 -1.80 -10.78
N VAL A 308 15.34 -3.07 -11.12
CA VAL A 308 14.32 -4.10 -11.01
C VAL A 308 14.97 -5.35 -10.43
N PRO A 309 14.27 -6.13 -9.59
CA PRO A 309 14.83 -7.37 -9.06
C PRO A 309 15.33 -8.30 -10.18
N GLY A 310 16.63 -8.63 -10.16
CA GLY A 310 17.28 -9.46 -11.17
C GLY A 310 17.67 -8.74 -12.48
N GLY A 311 17.46 -7.43 -12.57
CA GLY A 311 17.91 -6.61 -13.71
C GLY A 311 19.41 -6.31 -13.68
N GLU A 312 19.97 -5.93 -14.83
CA GLU A 312 21.37 -5.49 -14.96
C GLU A 312 21.53 -3.96 -14.78
N GLU A 313 20.46 -3.20 -14.98
CA GLU A 313 20.48 -1.75 -14.85
C GLU A 313 20.49 -1.35 -13.37
N LEU A 314 21.51 -0.60 -12.95
CA LEU A 314 21.70 -0.16 -11.57
C LEU A 314 20.88 1.10 -11.26
N LEU A 315 20.50 1.29 -9.99
CA LEU A 315 19.85 2.51 -9.50
C LEU A 315 20.67 3.77 -9.81
N CYS A 316 22.00 3.68 -9.68
CA CYS A 316 22.91 4.72 -10.10
C CYS A 316 24.26 4.11 -10.51
N ALA A 317 24.70 4.34 -11.74
CA ALA A 317 26.07 3.97 -12.10
C ALA A 317 27.06 4.69 -11.19
N ILE A 318 28.08 3.98 -10.70
CA ILE A 318 29.08 4.57 -9.78
C ILE A 318 29.75 5.80 -10.39
N ASP A 319 29.95 5.81 -11.70
CA ASP A 319 30.54 6.95 -12.39
C ASP A 319 29.64 8.20 -12.40
N ASP A 320 28.35 7.99 -12.23
CA ASP A 320 27.32 9.03 -12.15
C ASP A 320 26.96 9.42 -10.71
N LEU A 321 27.51 8.72 -9.71
CA LEU A 321 27.32 9.03 -8.31
C LEU A 321 28.25 10.17 -7.89
N SER A 322 27.66 11.30 -7.50
CA SER A 322 28.37 12.46 -6.93
C SER A 322 28.03 12.62 -5.44
N VAL A 323 29.04 13.00 -4.65
CA VAL A 323 28.88 13.29 -3.21
C VAL A 323 29.24 14.74 -2.94
N TYR A 324 28.44 15.41 -2.11
CA TYR A 324 28.60 16.81 -1.76
C TYR A 324 28.60 16.98 -0.24
N ASN A 325 29.53 17.77 0.29
CA ASN A 325 29.44 18.34 1.62
C ASN A 325 28.57 19.59 1.57
N VAL A 326 27.57 19.65 2.43
CA VAL A 326 26.65 20.78 2.54
C VAL A 326 26.68 21.32 3.96
N THR A 327 27.01 22.59 4.12
CA THR A 327 27.02 23.29 5.41
C THR A 327 26.00 24.41 5.40
N TYR A 328 24.94 24.26 6.19
CA TYR A 328 23.89 25.28 6.30
C TYR A 328 24.28 26.40 7.27
N SER A 329 23.96 27.65 6.92
CA SER A 329 24.37 28.85 7.66
C SER A 329 23.83 28.96 9.08
N ASP A 330 22.73 28.27 9.39
CA ASP A 330 22.12 28.18 10.71
C ASP A 330 22.72 27.07 11.60
N CYS A 331 23.63 26.25 11.05
CA CYS A 331 24.36 25.20 11.76
C CYS A 331 25.86 25.18 11.40
N PRO A 332 26.60 26.28 11.63
CA PRO A 332 28.01 26.39 11.25
C PRO A 332 28.94 25.47 12.06
N ASP A 333 28.51 25.05 13.25
CA ASP A 333 29.30 24.24 14.18
C ASP A 333 29.08 22.71 14.00
N GLN A 334 28.39 22.29 12.94
CA GLN A 334 28.16 20.89 12.63
C GLN A 334 29.09 20.42 11.52
N ASP A 335 29.44 19.13 11.54
CA ASP A 335 30.03 18.50 10.36
C ASP A 335 29.09 18.71 9.15
N PRO A 336 29.64 18.92 7.94
CA PRO A 336 28.81 19.02 6.75
C PRO A 336 27.92 17.79 6.56
N TRP A 337 26.71 17.99 6.06
CA TRP A 337 25.85 16.90 5.65
C TRP A 337 26.36 16.35 4.31
N PRO A 338 26.71 15.05 4.23
CA PRO A 338 26.90 14.41 2.95
C PRO A 338 25.57 14.33 2.22
N ILE A 339 25.55 14.78 0.98
CA ILE A 339 24.46 14.59 0.04
C ILE A 339 24.99 13.79 -1.15
N CYS A 340 24.41 12.63 -1.38
CA CYS A 340 24.65 11.85 -2.58
C CYS A 340 23.61 12.22 -3.64
N ARG A 341 24.02 12.25 -4.90
CA ARG A 341 23.12 12.50 -6.02
C ARG A 341 23.59 11.71 -7.23
N CYS A 342 22.68 10.98 -7.85
CA CYS A 342 22.93 10.45 -9.17
C CYS A 342 22.80 11.55 -10.21
N ASN A 343 23.70 11.60 -11.19
CA ASN A 343 23.72 12.66 -12.20
C ASN A 343 22.40 12.77 -12.98
N ASP A 344 21.75 11.64 -13.23
CA ASP A 344 20.46 11.51 -13.92
C ASP A 344 19.24 11.84 -13.04
N SER A 345 19.42 12.08 -11.73
CA SER A 345 18.31 12.43 -10.85
C SER A 345 17.58 13.68 -11.36
N ARG A 346 16.25 13.58 -11.48
CA ARG A 346 15.34 14.68 -11.84
C ARG A 346 15.44 15.88 -10.89
N MET A 347 15.92 15.69 -9.66
CA MET A 347 16.16 16.77 -8.71
C MET A 347 17.54 17.38 -8.95
N SER A 348 17.61 18.70 -9.18
CA SER A 348 18.89 19.41 -9.25
C SER A 348 19.58 19.46 -7.88
N LEU A 349 20.91 19.62 -7.85
CA LEU A 349 21.66 19.78 -6.60
C LEU A 349 21.10 20.90 -5.72
N ASP A 350 20.83 22.08 -6.29
CA ASP A 350 20.23 23.21 -5.56
C ASP A 350 18.88 22.84 -4.96
N SER A 351 18.06 22.09 -5.69
CA SER A 351 16.76 21.62 -5.19
C SER A 351 16.92 20.61 -4.06
N THR A 352 17.91 19.71 -4.16
CA THR A 352 18.24 18.74 -3.10
C THR A 352 18.71 19.44 -1.83
N VAL A 353 19.65 20.39 -1.96
CA VAL A 353 20.17 21.20 -0.87
C VAL A 353 19.07 22.03 -0.23
N ALA A 354 18.23 22.68 -1.04
CA ALA A 354 17.09 23.45 -0.54
C ALA A 354 16.10 22.55 0.22
N LYS A 355 15.72 21.39 -0.31
CA LYS A 355 14.78 20.47 0.33
C LYS A 355 15.24 20.03 1.70
N LEU A 356 16.47 19.56 1.84
CA LEU A 356 17.02 19.21 3.15
C LEU A 356 17.13 20.45 4.07
N GLY A 357 17.42 21.62 3.49
CA GLY A 357 17.48 22.89 4.20
C GLY A 357 16.14 23.38 4.76
N ARG A 358 15.00 22.98 4.17
CA ARG A 358 13.65 23.30 4.65
C ARG A 358 13.30 22.61 5.97
N LEU A 359 14.03 21.56 6.34
CA LEU A 359 14.01 21.07 7.72
C LEU A 359 14.69 22.10 8.62
N THR A 360 14.03 22.46 9.72
CA THR A 360 14.63 23.31 10.75
C THR A 360 15.89 22.67 11.30
N ALA A 361 16.84 23.49 11.78
CA ALA A 361 18.10 23.03 12.37
C ALA A 361 17.93 21.86 13.35
N GLY A 362 16.93 21.92 14.22
CA GLY A 362 16.59 20.86 15.16
C GLY A 362 16.16 19.55 14.49
N LEU A 363 15.29 19.59 13.48
CA LEU A 363 14.86 18.40 12.74
C LEU A 363 15.98 17.84 11.85
N ARG A 364 16.68 18.73 11.13
CA ARG A 364 17.77 18.37 10.21
C ARG A 364 18.94 17.67 10.93
N SER A 365 19.14 17.93 12.22
CA SER A 365 20.15 17.26 13.03
C SER A 365 19.90 15.75 13.22
N TYR A 366 18.68 15.28 13.00
CA TYR A 366 18.37 13.85 12.99
C TYR A 366 18.71 13.15 11.66
N VAL A 367 19.02 13.91 10.60
CA VAL A 367 19.39 13.39 9.29
C VAL A 367 20.92 13.34 9.17
N ARG A 368 21.47 12.18 8.81
CA ARG A 368 22.91 11.98 8.61
C ARG A 368 23.32 12.08 7.15
N LEU A 369 22.46 11.62 6.24
CA LEU A 369 22.76 11.48 4.82
C LEU A 369 21.47 11.64 4.01
N PHE A 370 21.57 12.32 2.86
CA PHE A 370 20.48 12.41 1.88
C PHE A 370 20.97 11.90 0.52
N PHE A 371 20.21 11.02 -0.14
CA PHE A 371 20.53 10.50 -1.47
C PHE A 371 19.40 10.75 -2.46
N ALA A 372 19.66 11.53 -3.51
CA ALA A 372 18.74 11.75 -4.63
C ALA A 372 19.02 10.79 -5.80
N LEU A 373 18.03 9.97 -6.14
CA LEU A 373 18.03 9.03 -7.26
C LEU A 373 17.04 9.46 -8.36
N HIS A 374 17.22 8.92 -9.56
CA HIS A 374 16.24 9.02 -10.63
C HIS A 374 15.05 8.07 -10.41
N SER A 375 13.87 8.52 -10.81
CA SER A 375 12.65 7.70 -10.90
C SER A 375 11.65 8.40 -11.81
N ASP A 376 11.10 7.66 -12.77
CA ASP A 376 10.01 8.11 -13.63
C ASP A 376 8.63 7.78 -13.04
N ASP A 377 8.58 6.79 -12.15
CA ASP A 377 7.33 6.24 -11.63
C ASP A 377 6.89 6.86 -10.30
N PHE A 378 7.84 7.43 -9.54
CA PHE A 378 7.61 7.87 -8.16
C PHE A 378 8.30 9.19 -7.83
N ASP A 379 7.60 10.04 -7.09
CA ASP A 379 8.12 11.25 -6.47
C ASP A 379 7.96 11.11 -4.93
N VAL A 380 8.88 10.36 -4.30
CA VAL A 380 8.81 10.00 -2.86
C VAL A 380 10.19 10.09 -2.19
N ALA A 381 10.23 10.54 -0.95
CA ALA A 381 11.39 10.44 -0.06
C ALA A 381 11.05 9.60 1.18
N GLY A 382 12.08 9.14 1.88
CA GLY A 382 11.93 8.47 3.17
C GLY A 382 13.24 7.87 3.68
N PRO A 383 13.26 7.44 4.95
CA PRO A 383 14.41 6.75 5.50
C PRO A 383 14.50 5.34 4.92
N ILE A 384 15.72 4.85 4.72
CA ILE A 384 15.99 3.48 4.25
C ILE A 384 17.12 2.85 5.05
N ILE A 385 16.98 1.56 5.40
CA ILE A 385 17.91 0.77 6.23
C ILE A 385 18.04 1.30 7.67
N GLU A 386 18.50 2.54 7.82
CA GLU A 386 18.58 3.28 9.08
C GLU A 386 17.63 4.49 9.07
N PRO A 387 17.00 4.84 10.21
CA PRO A 387 16.06 5.96 10.29
C PRO A 387 16.64 7.33 9.90
N ASP A 388 17.98 7.49 9.91
CA ASP A 388 18.69 8.74 9.67
C ASP A 388 19.37 8.83 8.30
N PHE A 389 19.18 7.83 7.43
CA PHE A 389 19.59 7.85 6.02
C PHE A 389 18.37 8.07 5.11
N PHE A 390 18.28 9.25 4.50
CA PHE A 390 17.17 9.62 3.63
C PHE A 390 17.48 9.32 2.18
N LEU A 391 16.53 8.69 1.51
CA LEU A 391 16.53 8.44 0.08
C LEU A 391 15.38 9.19 -0.56
N SER A 392 15.61 9.71 -1.76
CA SER A 392 14.60 10.37 -2.60
C SER A 392 14.61 9.73 -3.99
N PHE A 393 13.45 9.27 -4.43
CA PHE A 393 13.15 8.90 -5.80
C PHE A 393 12.38 10.03 -6.47
N GLY A 394 12.89 10.53 -7.60
CA GLY A 394 12.23 11.61 -8.34
C GLY A 394 12.30 12.97 -7.62
N VAL A 395 11.21 13.72 -7.65
CA VAL A 395 11.08 15.07 -7.07
C VAL A 395 9.95 15.11 -6.03
N PRO A 396 10.12 14.47 -4.86
CA PRO A 396 9.09 14.42 -3.84
C PRO A 396 8.64 15.79 -3.34
N PRO A 397 7.38 15.94 -2.91
CA PRO A 397 6.91 17.12 -2.20
C PRO A 397 7.73 17.39 -0.91
N ASP A 398 7.82 18.64 -0.47
CA ASP A 398 8.58 19.00 0.75
C ASP A 398 7.94 18.38 1.99
N SER A 399 6.61 18.43 2.04
CA SER A 399 5.79 17.77 3.05
C SER A 399 6.15 16.30 3.26
N ASN A 400 6.53 15.58 2.20
CA ASN A 400 6.92 14.17 2.31
C ASN A 400 8.27 13.99 3.02
N LEU A 401 9.27 14.84 2.75
CA LEU A 401 10.53 14.82 3.49
C LEU A 401 10.33 15.20 4.96
N ILE A 402 9.50 16.22 5.23
CA ILE A 402 9.20 16.68 6.59
C ILE A 402 8.46 15.58 7.38
N TYR A 403 7.47 14.93 6.76
CA TYR A 403 6.71 13.81 7.34
C TYR A 403 7.65 12.73 7.89
N TRP A 404 8.66 12.37 7.11
CA TRP A 404 9.61 11.35 7.52
C TRP A 404 10.64 11.84 8.54
N ALA A 405 11.10 13.09 8.42
CA ALA A 405 11.94 13.70 9.44
C ALA A 405 11.25 13.74 10.81
N THR A 406 9.94 14.02 10.83
CA THR A 406 9.09 13.92 12.02
C THR A 406 9.13 12.52 12.63
N HIS A 407 9.08 11.48 11.82
CA HIS A 407 9.13 10.09 12.29
C HIS A 407 10.48 9.67 12.90
N ILE A 408 11.59 10.35 12.56
CA ILE A 408 12.85 10.10 13.25
C ILE A 408 12.79 10.60 14.69
N VAL A 409 12.22 11.80 14.88
CA VAL A 409 12.10 12.42 16.22
C VAL A 409 11.12 11.66 17.12
N ASN A 410 10.19 10.94 16.50
CA ASN A 410 9.17 10.16 17.18
C ASN A 410 9.72 9.19 18.23
N ASP A 411 10.83 8.49 17.97
CA ASP A 411 11.44 7.51 18.89
C ASP A 411 10.43 6.57 19.60
N GLY A 412 9.39 6.14 18.86
CA GLY A 412 8.29 5.30 19.37
C GLY A 412 7.17 6.01 20.13
N PHE A 413 7.23 7.33 20.29
CA PHE A 413 6.25 8.16 21.01
C PHE A 413 4.83 8.10 20.42
N TRP A 414 4.67 7.84 19.14
CA TRP A 414 3.37 7.63 18.48
C TRP A 414 2.55 6.51 19.15
N ASN A 415 3.22 5.54 19.79
CA ASN A 415 2.55 4.46 20.50
C ASN A 415 2.23 4.80 21.97
N ASN A 416 2.62 5.99 22.44
CA ASN A 416 2.34 6.48 23.78
C ASN A 416 0.85 6.79 23.97
N GLU A 417 0.29 6.41 25.11
CA GLU A 417 -1.12 6.67 25.43
C GLU A 417 -1.49 8.16 25.40
N THR A 418 -0.57 9.06 25.75
CA THR A 418 -0.80 10.51 25.69
C THR A 418 -1.05 10.97 24.26
N TRP A 419 -0.24 10.47 23.31
CA TRP A 419 -0.41 10.78 21.90
C TRP A 419 -1.68 10.15 21.34
N LYS A 420 -1.89 8.85 21.59
CA LYS A 420 -3.10 8.15 21.14
C LYS A 420 -4.38 8.85 21.60
N ASN A 421 -4.47 9.17 22.89
CA ASN A 421 -5.64 9.85 23.45
C ASN A 421 -5.86 11.22 22.79
N ALA A 422 -4.79 12.01 22.59
CA ALA A 422 -4.89 13.29 21.90
C ALA A 422 -5.36 13.15 20.45
N VAL A 423 -4.76 12.23 19.69
CA VAL A 423 -5.18 11.92 18.32
C VAL A 423 -6.63 11.50 18.28
N TRP A 424 -7.12 10.72 19.25
CA TRP A 424 -8.51 10.29 19.30
C TRP A 424 -9.49 11.36 19.78
N GLU A 425 -9.06 12.31 20.60
CA GLU A 425 -9.82 13.49 21.03
C GLU A 425 -9.99 14.53 19.92
N ASP A 426 -9.05 14.62 18.99
CA ASP A 426 -9.16 15.51 17.83
C ASP A 426 -10.39 15.21 16.98
N THR A 427 -10.93 16.22 16.31
CA THR A 427 -12.17 16.10 15.50
C THR A 427 -11.89 15.89 14.01
N CYS A 428 -10.65 16.12 13.58
CA CYS A 428 -10.18 15.90 12.22
C CYS A 428 -8.80 15.23 12.21
N TRP A 429 -8.40 14.70 11.05
CA TRP A 429 -7.02 14.29 10.76
C TRP A 429 -6.36 15.27 9.80
N PRO A 430 -5.01 15.35 9.77
CA PRO A 430 -4.33 16.23 8.84
C PRO A 430 -4.60 15.80 7.39
N SER A 431 -4.33 14.55 7.06
CA SER A 431 -4.53 13.97 5.74
C SER A 431 -5.45 12.73 5.80
N PRO A 432 -5.92 12.21 4.64
CA PRO A 432 -6.66 10.97 4.62
C PRO A 432 -5.79 9.80 5.09
N ILE A 433 -6.24 9.08 6.12
CA ILE A 433 -5.54 7.91 6.63
C ILE A 433 -6.24 6.68 6.10
N PHE A 434 -5.65 6.06 5.09
CA PHE A 434 -6.17 4.87 4.46
C PHE A 434 -5.54 3.62 5.05
N ASP A 435 -6.37 2.68 5.48
CA ASP A 435 -6.01 1.26 5.65
C ASP A 435 -4.70 1.00 6.42
N THR A 436 -4.53 1.68 7.55
CA THR A 436 -3.39 1.45 8.47
C THR A 436 -3.84 0.81 9.77
N GLU A 437 -3.06 -0.16 10.23
CA GLU A 437 -3.23 -0.74 11.56
C GLU A 437 -2.97 0.29 12.67
N HIS A 438 -2.18 1.33 12.36
CA HIS A 438 -1.65 2.32 13.30
C HIS A 438 -1.92 3.76 12.81
N PRO A 439 -3.17 4.25 12.83
CA PRO A 439 -3.50 5.61 12.40
C PRO A 439 -2.72 6.68 13.17
N GLU A 440 -2.40 6.43 14.43
CA GLU A 440 -1.65 7.38 15.27
C GLU A 440 -0.22 7.58 14.79
N PHE A 441 0.37 6.59 14.13
CA PHE A 441 1.66 6.73 13.45
C PHE A 441 1.52 7.71 12.27
N GLU A 442 0.53 7.51 11.40
CA GLU A 442 0.33 8.39 10.24
C GLU A 442 0.00 9.83 10.66
N VAL A 443 -0.90 10.01 11.63
CA VAL A 443 -1.21 11.35 12.20
C VAL A 443 0.04 12.00 12.77
N PHE A 444 0.96 11.26 13.38
CA PHE A 444 2.17 11.86 13.97
C PHE A 444 3.03 12.52 12.91
N GLY A 445 3.30 11.82 11.80
CA GLY A 445 4.06 12.35 10.67
C GLY A 445 3.40 13.60 10.07
N ASP A 446 2.12 13.51 9.72
CA ASP A 446 1.42 14.63 9.08
C ASP A 446 1.18 15.81 10.03
N ALA A 447 0.91 15.56 11.31
CA ALA A 447 0.80 16.63 12.31
C ALA A 447 2.14 17.35 12.47
N GLY A 448 3.28 16.65 12.33
CA GLY A 448 4.60 17.26 12.26
C GLY A 448 4.77 18.19 11.07
N VAL A 449 4.31 17.78 9.89
CA VAL A 449 4.30 18.64 8.70
C VAL A 449 3.46 19.89 8.96
N ALA A 450 2.20 19.71 9.38
CA ALA A 450 1.30 20.82 9.68
C ALA A 450 1.92 21.78 10.72
N TYR A 451 2.49 21.23 11.79
CA TYR A 451 3.13 22.01 12.84
C TYR A 451 4.37 22.78 12.36
N LEU A 452 5.20 22.18 11.51
CA LEU A 452 6.34 22.89 10.92
C LEU A 452 5.87 24.08 10.07
N TYR A 453 4.88 23.85 9.21
CA TYR A 453 4.32 24.91 8.37
C TYR A 453 3.67 26.01 9.21
N ASP A 454 2.94 25.67 10.28
CA ASP A 454 2.33 26.64 11.20
C ASP A 454 3.37 27.49 11.97
N SER A 455 4.57 26.93 12.18
CA SER A 455 5.67 27.57 12.93
C SER A 455 6.78 28.18 12.04
N SER A 456 6.60 28.17 10.72
CA SER A 456 7.60 28.61 9.72
C SER A 456 7.58 30.11 9.38
N GLY A 457 7.03 30.94 10.27
CA GLY A 457 6.94 32.40 10.09
C GLY A 457 5.65 32.90 9.45
N LYS A 458 4.83 31.98 8.94
CA LYS A 458 3.42 32.18 8.59
C LYS A 458 2.64 31.04 9.23
N SER A 459 1.46 31.31 9.76
CA SER A 459 0.58 30.28 10.36
C SER A 459 -0.19 29.52 9.28
N LEU A 460 -0.75 28.38 9.63
CA LEU A 460 -1.69 27.65 8.77
C LEU A 460 -2.98 28.44 8.56
N LEU A 461 -3.43 29.21 9.56
CA LEU A 461 -4.60 30.09 9.43
C LEU A 461 -4.37 31.17 8.37
N GLU A 462 -3.19 31.79 8.34
CA GLU A 462 -2.79 32.74 7.28
C GLU A 462 -2.64 32.09 5.90
N ARG A 463 -2.47 30.76 5.84
CA ARG A 463 -2.52 29.96 4.61
C ARG A 463 -3.94 29.49 4.24
N GLY A 464 -4.94 29.81 5.05
CA GLY A 464 -6.35 29.45 4.81
C GLY A 464 -6.81 28.15 5.47
N TYR A 465 -6.02 27.57 6.38
CA TYR A 465 -6.32 26.30 7.04
C TYR A 465 -6.52 26.49 8.55
N ASP A 466 -7.71 26.16 9.06
CA ASP A 466 -8.01 26.17 10.49
C ASP A 466 -7.68 24.81 11.12
N VAL A 467 -6.61 24.77 11.93
CA VAL A 467 -6.12 23.56 12.58
C VAL A 467 -6.71 23.31 13.97
N SER A 468 -7.71 24.08 14.40
CA SER A 468 -8.32 23.93 15.73
C SER A 468 -8.89 22.53 15.97
N CYS A 469 -9.32 21.84 14.89
CA CYS A 469 -9.81 20.47 14.95
C CYS A 469 -8.73 19.42 15.30
N MET A 470 -7.44 19.77 15.21
CA MET A 470 -6.28 18.94 15.59
C MET A 470 -5.55 19.47 16.85
N SER A 471 -6.21 20.32 17.63
CA SER A 471 -5.55 21.07 18.72
C SER A 471 -5.00 20.17 19.83
N HIS A 472 -5.57 19.00 20.07
CA HIS A 472 -5.08 18.07 21.10
C HIS A 472 -3.76 17.44 20.64
N GLY A 473 -3.73 16.88 19.43
CA GLY A 473 -2.52 16.31 18.83
C GLY A 473 -1.40 17.34 18.72
N LEU A 474 -1.67 18.51 18.13
CA LEU A 474 -0.66 19.57 17.97
C LEU A 474 -0.09 20.04 19.32
N ARG A 475 -0.91 20.11 20.38
CA ARG A 475 -0.44 20.44 21.73
C ARG A 475 0.50 19.38 22.30
N VAL A 476 0.16 18.09 22.13
CA VAL A 476 1.02 16.99 22.61
C VAL A 476 2.33 16.94 21.82
N LEU A 477 2.29 17.09 20.49
CA LEU A 477 3.48 17.18 19.65
C LEU A 477 4.37 18.36 20.06
N THR A 478 3.77 19.53 20.32
CA THR A 478 4.48 20.71 20.81
C THR A 478 5.22 20.43 22.12
N ALA A 479 4.54 19.77 23.07
CA ALA A 479 5.14 19.43 24.36
C ALA A 479 6.26 18.39 24.25
N TYR A 480 6.14 17.44 23.32
CA TYR A 480 7.11 16.37 23.11
C TYR A 480 8.36 16.85 22.35
N ALA A 481 8.18 17.43 21.17
CA ALA A 481 9.25 17.72 20.22
C ALA A 481 9.22 19.15 19.66
N GLY A 482 8.33 20.03 20.14
CA GLY A 482 8.07 21.33 19.53
C GLY A 482 9.29 22.25 19.44
N SER A 483 10.31 22.07 20.30
CA SER A 483 11.59 22.79 20.20
C SER A 483 12.34 22.53 18.89
N HIS A 484 12.22 21.33 18.30
CA HIS A 484 12.91 20.96 17.07
C HIS A 484 12.29 21.61 15.83
N TYR A 485 11.00 21.93 15.86
CA TYR A 485 10.25 22.51 14.75
C TYR A 485 10.34 24.04 14.66
N LYS A 486 10.90 24.71 15.68
CA LYS A 486 11.00 26.16 15.64
C LYS A 486 12.01 26.61 14.59
N GLN A 487 11.68 27.67 13.86
CA GLN A 487 12.58 28.30 12.89
C GLN A 487 13.93 28.73 13.49
N ASN A 488 13.93 29.11 14.78
CA ASN A 488 15.13 29.48 15.53
C ASN A 488 15.72 28.33 16.37
N SER A 489 15.29 27.09 16.10
CA SER A 489 15.92 25.91 16.71
C SER A 489 17.42 25.89 16.39
N LYS A 490 18.17 25.17 17.21
CA LYS A 490 19.61 25.01 17.03
C LYS A 490 19.90 23.57 16.66
N CYS A 491 20.93 23.38 15.82
CA CYS A 491 21.45 22.05 15.63
C CYS A 491 22.00 21.52 16.96
N PHE A 492 21.84 20.22 17.17
CA PHE A 492 22.51 19.49 18.23
C PHE A 492 23.56 18.56 17.60
N GLU A 493 24.44 18.02 18.42
CA GLU A 493 25.49 17.09 17.97
C GLU A 493 24.86 15.87 17.27
N ARG A 494 25.07 15.78 15.95
CA ARG A 494 24.56 14.67 15.14
C ARG A 494 25.33 13.39 15.45
N LYS A 495 24.72 12.24 15.15
CA LYS A 495 25.50 11.02 15.01
C LYS A 495 26.57 11.21 13.91
N PRO A 496 27.75 10.58 14.04
CA PRO A 496 28.78 10.66 13.01
C PRO A 496 28.25 10.29 11.62
N ASN A 497 28.79 10.93 10.59
CA ASN A 497 28.51 10.55 9.20
C ASN A 497 28.84 9.05 8.99
N PHE A 498 28.21 8.44 7.99
CA PHE A 498 28.41 7.01 7.67
C PHE A 498 29.87 6.71 7.29
N PRO A 499 30.35 5.46 7.48
CA PRO A 499 31.66 5.04 7.01
C PRO A 499 31.86 5.35 5.52
N ILE A 500 33.10 5.66 5.17
CA ILE A 500 33.50 5.93 3.79
C ILE A 500 34.04 4.64 3.18
N VAL A 501 33.60 4.32 1.96
CA VAL A 501 34.11 3.21 1.17
C VAL A 501 34.86 3.73 -0.05
N HIS A 502 36.02 3.11 -0.32
CA HIS A 502 36.79 3.38 -1.52
C HIS A 502 36.61 2.23 -2.52
N PRO A 503 36.33 2.52 -3.80
CA PRO A 503 36.12 1.48 -4.83
C PRO A 503 37.28 0.47 -4.93
N GLU A 504 38.50 0.90 -4.64
CA GLU A 504 39.71 0.08 -4.73
C GLU A 504 39.77 -1.02 -3.65
N ASP A 505 39.02 -0.86 -2.54
CA ASP A 505 39.11 -1.73 -1.36
C ASP A 505 37.99 -2.77 -1.25
N ASN A 506 36.93 -2.68 -2.08
CA ASN A 506 35.70 -3.47 -1.89
C ASN A 506 35.28 -4.26 -3.15
N LEU A 507 35.59 -5.57 -3.14
CA LEU A 507 35.07 -6.56 -4.10
C LEU A 507 33.80 -7.27 -3.59
N ARG A 508 33.14 -6.79 -2.53
CA ARG A 508 31.92 -7.44 -2.04
C ARG A 508 30.71 -6.97 -2.85
N PRO A 509 30.01 -7.89 -3.55
CA PRO A 509 28.71 -7.57 -4.13
C PRO A 509 27.75 -7.15 -3.01
N ALA A 510 26.93 -6.14 -3.28
CA ALA A 510 25.78 -5.82 -2.45
C ALA A 510 24.91 -7.08 -2.28
N GLN A 511 24.36 -7.30 -1.08
CA GLN A 511 23.38 -8.36 -0.89
C GLN A 511 22.06 -7.91 -1.53
N PRO A 512 21.57 -8.60 -2.57
CA PRO A 512 20.37 -8.18 -3.26
C PRO A 512 19.17 -8.53 -2.39
N ALA A 513 18.48 -7.53 -1.85
CA ALA A 513 17.21 -7.77 -1.17
C ALA A 513 16.26 -6.56 -1.12
N VAL A 514 16.68 -5.35 -1.48
CA VAL A 514 15.98 -4.19 -0.91
C VAL A 514 14.94 -3.57 -1.84
N LEU A 515 15.04 -3.62 -3.17
CA LEU A 515 14.19 -2.75 -4.01
C LEU A 515 12.69 -3.09 -4.01
N GLY A 516 12.32 -4.38 -4.07
CA GLY A 516 10.91 -4.79 -4.03
C GLY A 516 10.25 -4.46 -2.68
N ASP A 517 10.95 -4.76 -1.60
CA ASP A 517 10.54 -4.41 -0.25
C ASP A 517 10.56 -2.89 -0.03
N LEU A 518 11.50 -2.17 -0.64
CA LEU A 518 11.62 -0.72 -0.59
C LEU A 518 10.46 -0.04 -1.29
N THR A 519 10.12 -0.49 -2.51
CA THR A 519 8.97 0.05 -3.24
C THR A 519 7.70 -0.20 -2.44
N ARG A 520 7.53 -1.39 -1.86
CA ARG A 520 6.40 -1.71 -0.97
C ARG A 520 6.40 -0.88 0.31
N MET A 521 7.56 -0.69 0.96
CA MET A 521 7.72 0.11 2.17
C MET A 521 7.47 1.60 1.93
N LEU A 522 7.86 2.11 0.76
CA LEU A 522 7.63 3.48 0.35
C LEU A 522 6.21 3.69 -0.17
N SER A 523 5.60 2.68 -0.81
CA SER A 523 4.23 2.75 -1.33
C SER A 523 3.15 2.49 -0.29
N ARG A 524 3.47 1.78 0.80
CA ARG A 524 2.64 1.50 2.01
C ARG A 524 1.21 0.98 1.80
N ARG A 525 0.82 0.59 0.58
CA ARG A 525 -0.52 0.05 0.32
C ARG A 525 -0.54 -1.45 0.63
N PRO A 526 -1.49 -1.96 1.44
CA PRO A 526 -1.74 -3.39 1.51
C PRO A 526 -2.03 -3.94 0.10
N PRO A 527 -1.87 -5.25 -0.13
CA PRO A 527 -2.24 -5.85 -1.40
C PRO A 527 -3.73 -5.61 -1.64
N VAL A 528 -4.02 -4.70 -2.57
CA VAL A 528 -5.37 -4.37 -3.02
C VAL A 528 -5.58 -4.99 -4.39
N TRP A 529 -6.78 -5.49 -4.62
CA TRP A 529 -7.18 -5.93 -5.94
C TRP A 529 -8.38 -5.14 -6.41
N MET A 530 -8.31 -4.61 -7.63
CA MET A 530 -9.34 -3.80 -8.26
C MET A 530 -9.50 -4.22 -9.72
N GLU A 531 -10.73 -4.50 -10.14
CA GLU A 531 -11.13 -4.63 -11.55
C GLU A 531 -12.18 -3.58 -11.85
N VAL A 532 -11.86 -2.65 -12.75
CA VAL A 532 -12.82 -1.70 -13.33
C VAL A 532 -13.05 -2.09 -14.78
N THR A 533 -14.29 -2.41 -15.14
CA THR A 533 -14.65 -2.80 -16.50
C THR A 533 -15.60 -1.75 -17.09
N LYS A 534 -15.25 -1.25 -18.28
CA LYS A 534 -16.18 -0.48 -19.11
C LYS A 534 -17.02 -1.47 -19.91
N LEU A 535 -18.32 -1.46 -19.71
CA LEU A 535 -19.28 -2.25 -20.47
C LEU A 535 -19.44 -1.60 -21.84
N ASN A 536 -19.33 -2.39 -22.91
CA ASN A 536 -19.64 -1.90 -24.25
C ASN A 536 -21.14 -1.58 -24.32
N GLU A 537 -21.50 -0.43 -24.88
CA GLU A 537 -22.89 -0.08 -25.18
C GLU A 537 -23.43 -1.13 -26.17
N SER A 538 -24.30 -2.01 -25.67
CA SER A 538 -24.96 -3.07 -26.44
C SER A 538 -26.19 -2.58 -27.15
#